data_AF-A0A431I0Z3-F1
#
_entry.id   AF-A0A431I0Z3-F1
#
_cell.length_a   1.000
_cell.length_b   1.000
_cell.length_c   1.000
_cell.angle_alpha   90.00
_cell.angle_beta   90.00
_cell.angle_gamma   90.00
#
_symmetry.space_group_name_H-M   'P 1'
#
loop_
_entity.id
_entity.type
_entity.pdbx_description
1 polymer ?
#
loop_
_entity_poly.entity_id
_entity_poly.type
_entity_poly.pdbx_seq_one_letter_code
_entity_poly.pdbx_strand_id
1 'polypeptide(L)'
;MTGTLGLTTTSDQSDNVGGASASASDSTVLGIDWRLSNGRSSGNTGWSVVYSRSVEGYADGNLGNDEREHAEASVRQGISREWALLGRVGLENNSTHDISEQEAANGNYWSGGLGWTPSRVVGLDAWYGSRDKELTLNWNPSERTSLVLSWRDRAVGLVTGPSWNLDFRHRTAYSDWTARYSEEVTNSQGVARRDSNFLSFVNPQTGEVVYFDPATGRLLPASSAFSLNNESFLRKRFSLGNSYQRGHSQFNSNVFHESREYEASGRKETSLGLDASWSWQFAPRTRSVLAVNWERVSGDDSSSGSGSGSDSTGSSGDSDYLTGRIGLSHQLSADADALIEYAHTTSDGGSGGFGSSSGGSSSQSYDENRLTLSINMRF
;
A
#
# COMPACT_ATOMS: atom_id res chain seq x y z
N MET A 1 -17.14 24.68 15.15
CA MET A 1 -16.17 23.73 15.73
C MET A 1 -16.64 22.36 15.29
N THR A 2 -15.76 21.57 14.70
CA THR A 2 -16.09 20.25 14.16
C THR A 2 -15.19 19.24 14.84
N GLY A 3 -15.80 18.21 15.45
CA GLY A 3 -15.10 17.13 16.13
C GLY A 3 -15.56 15.79 15.58
N THR A 4 -14.63 14.85 15.43
CA THR A 4 -14.90 13.47 15.05
C THR A 4 -14.18 12.56 16.03
N LEU A 5 -14.89 11.54 16.53
CA LEU A 5 -14.34 10.46 17.34
C LEU A 5 -14.59 9.16 16.58
N GLY A 6 -13.53 8.39 16.37
CA GLY A 6 -13.57 7.06 15.79
C GLY A 6 -13.06 6.04 16.80
N LEU A 7 -13.75 4.90 16.87
CA LEU A 7 -13.26 3.68 17.50
C LEU A 7 -13.15 2.63 16.40
N THR A 8 -11.98 2.02 16.26
CA THR A 8 -11.73 1.00 15.24
C THR A 8 -11.34 -0.31 15.92
N THR A 9 -11.99 -1.39 15.52
CA THR A 9 -11.56 -2.76 15.83
C THR A 9 -11.39 -3.50 14.51
N THR A 10 -10.26 -4.17 14.32
CA THR A 10 -9.97 -4.93 13.10
C THR A 10 -9.19 -6.18 13.49
N SER A 11 -9.55 -7.31 12.88
CA SER A 11 -8.87 -8.58 13.08
C SER A 11 -8.40 -9.11 11.73
N ASP A 12 -7.13 -9.48 11.64
CA ASP A 12 -6.53 -10.06 10.45
C ASP A 12 -6.19 -11.52 10.73
N GLN A 13 -6.65 -12.41 9.86
CA GLN A 13 -6.33 -13.83 9.91
C GLN A 13 -5.39 -14.19 8.77
N SER A 14 -4.32 -14.89 9.11
CA SER A 14 -3.31 -15.39 8.19
C SER A 14 -3.56 -16.87 7.89
N ASP A 15 -4.11 -17.16 6.72
CA ASP A 15 -4.22 -18.52 6.22
C ASP A 15 -3.10 -18.82 5.20
N ASN A 16 -2.62 -20.07 5.17
CA ASN A 16 -1.67 -20.52 4.16
C ASN A 16 -2.30 -20.46 2.76
N VAL A 17 -1.90 -19.48 1.95
CA VAL A 17 -2.28 -19.41 0.53
C VAL A 17 -1.07 -19.74 -0.33
N GLY A 18 -1.14 -20.88 -1.03
CA GLY A 18 -0.34 -21.16 -2.24
C GLY A 18 1.17 -20.95 -2.15
N GLY A 19 1.88 -21.73 -1.33
CA GLY A 19 3.34 -21.88 -1.43
C GLY A 19 4.20 -20.85 -0.70
N ALA A 20 3.61 -19.81 -0.09
CA ALA A 20 4.30 -18.98 0.88
C ALA A 20 4.14 -19.60 2.28
N SER A 21 5.24 -20.01 2.92
CA SER A 21 5.21 -20.36 4.35
C SER A 21 4.97 -19.10 5.17
N ALA A 22 3.73 -18.90 5.64
CA ALA A 22 3.40 -17.78 6.50
C ALA A 22 4.08 -17.96 7.87
N SER A 23 5.04 -17.09 8.17
CA SER A 23 5.54 -16.88 9.54
C SER A 23 4.84 -15.68 10.21
N ALA A 24 3.94 -15.02 9.49
CA ALA A 24 3.07 -13.98 10.03
C ALA A 24 1.95 -14.60 10.88
N SER A 25 1.67 -14.03 12.04
CA SER A 25 0.61 -14.45 12.94
C SER A 25 -0.65 -13.60 12.76
N ASP A 26 -1.81 -14.16 13.11
CA ASP A 26 -3.07 -13.42 13.25
C ASP A 26 -2.89 -12.22 14.19
N SER A 27 -3.60 -11.13 13.92
CA SER A 27 -3.52 -9.91 14.74
C SER A 27 -4.88 -9.29 15.00
N THR A 28 -5.00 -8.56 16.11
CA THR A 28 -6.17 -7.73 16.43
C THR A 28 -5.71 -6.31 16.77
N VAL A 29 -6.29 -5.33 16.09
CA VAL A 29 -6.00 -3.91 16.28
C VAL A 29 -7.19 -3.22 16.94
N LEU A 30 -6.89 -2.48 18.02
CA LEU A 30 -7.82 -1.59 18.71
C LEU A 30 -7.30 -0.15 18.58
N GLY A 31 -8.08 0.72 17.94
CA GLY A 31 -7.70 2.10 17.65
C GLY A 31 -8.71 3.11 18.17
N ILE A 32 -8.22 4.24 18.69
CA ILE A 32 -9.00 5.43 19.03
C ILE A 32 -8.45 6.60 18.21
N ASP A 33 -9.33 7.27 17.47
CA ASP A 33 -9.02 8.46 16.69
C ASP A 33 -9.86 9.64 17.16
N TRP A 34 -9.23 10.74 17.54
CA TRP A 34 -9.89 11.99 17.84
C TRP A 34 -9.34 13.12 16.96
N ARG A 35 -10.24 13.81 16.28
CA ARG A 35 -9.91 14.98 15.46
C ARG A 35 -10.81 16.13 15.84
N LEU A 36 -10.21 17.26 16.16
CA LEU A 36 -10.90 18.50 16.49
C LEU A 36 -10.34 19.64 15.65
N SER A 37 -11.23 20.42 15.05
CA SER A 37 -10.82 21.60 14.26
C SER A 37 -11.83 22.73 14.38
N ASN A 38 -11.37 23.94 14.11
CA ASN A 38 -12.29 25.04 13.93
C ASN A 38 -12.98 25.00 12.56
N GLY A 39 -14.22 25.51 12.53
CA GLY A 39 -15.00 25.57 11.30
C GLY A 39 -14.59 26.76 10.42
N ARG A 40 -15.11 26.79 9.20
CA ARG A 40 -14.88 27.86 8.21
C ARG A 40 -15.29 29.28 8.66
N SER A 41 -16.04 29.40 9.76
CA SER A 41 -16.49 30.68 10.33
C SER A 41 -15.45 31.39 11.20
N SER A 42 -14.27 30.79 11.41
CA SER A 42 -13.21 31.30 12.30
C SER A 42 -12.31 32.37 11.68
N GLY A 43 -12.65 32.86 10.49
CA GLY A 43 -11.92 33.94 9.83
C GLY A 43 -10.59 33.47 9.24
N ASN A 44 -9.50 34.16 9.57
CA ASN A 44 -8.16 33.92 9.03
C ASN A 44 -7.30 32.99 9.90
N THR A 45 -7.90 32.35 10.90
CA THR A 45 -7.20 31.46 11.83
C THR A 45 -7.77 30.07 11.68
N GLY A 46 -6.94 29.10 11.30
CA GLY A 46 -7.24 27.68 11.33
C GLY A 46 -6.51 27.03 12.49
N TRP A 47 -7.14 26.09 13.18
CA TRP A 47 -6.44 25.22 14.12
C TRP A 47 -7.01 23.80 14.08
N SER A 48 -6.14 22.84 14.35
CA SER A 48 -6.52 21.43 14.46
C SER A 48 -5.79 20.76 15.62
N VAL A 49 -6.46 19.81 16.25
CA VAL A 49 -5.88 18.88 17.21
C VAL A 49 -6.23 17.48 16.75
N VAL A 50 -5.23 16.63 16.63
CA VAL A 50 -5.35 15.23 16.24
C VAL A 50 -4.73 14.39 17.34
N TYR A 51 -5.43 13.34 17.76
CA TYR A 51 -4.92 12.32 18.65
C TYR A 51 -5.31 10.97 18.07
N SER A 52 -4.35 10.05 17.99
CA SER A 52 -4.60 8.67 17.59
C SER A 52 -3.78 7.74 18.44
N ARG A 53 -4.41 6.68 18.96
CA ARG A 53 -3.74 5.60 19.66
C ARG A 53 -4.21 4.26 19.12
N SER A 54 -3.30 3.38 18.76
CA SER A 54 -3.62 2.03 18.32
C SER A 54 -2.77 1.00 19.05
N VAL A 55 -3.38 -0.10 19.44
CA VAL A 55 -2.71 -1.27 20.00
C VAL A 55 -3.00 -2.46 19.08
N GLU A 56 -1.95 -3.10 18.60
CA GLU A 56 -1.99 -4.31 17.77
C GLU A 56 -1.43 -5.47 18.59
N GLY A 57 -2.28 -6.47 18.87
CA GLY A 57 -1.91 -7.69 19.57
C GLY A 57 -1.83 -8.86 18.61
N TYR A 58 -0.84 -9.72 18.79
CA TYR A 58 -0.60 -10.90 17.97
C TYR A 58 -1.14 -12.16 18.64
N ALA A 59 -1.66 -13.10 17.85
CA ALA A 59 -2.13 -14.39 18.35
C ALA A 59 -0.97 -15.30 18.78
N ASP A 60 0.22 -15.09 18.22
CA ASP A 60 1.45 -15.71 18.72
C ASP A 60 1.86 -15.04 20.04
N GLY A 61 1.55 -15.71 21.15
CA GLY A 61 1.75 -15.19 22.51
C GLY A 61 3.22 -14.96 22.92
N ASN A 62 4.18 -15.29 22.05
CA ASN A 62 5.59 -14.95 22.25
C ASN A 62 5.95 -13.53 21.75
N LEU A 63 5.08 -12.88 20.97
CA LEU A 63 5.32 -11.53 20.46
C LEU A 63 4.68 -10.49 21.39
N GLY A 64 5.41 -9.39 21.63
CA GLY A 64 4.86 -8.24 22.35
C GLY A 64 3.77 -7.53 21.55
N ASN A 65 2.93 -6.73 22.22
CA ASN A 65 1.97 -5.88 21.52
C ASN A 65 2.68 -4.68 20.88
N ASP A 66 2.24 -4.28 19.69
CA ASP A 66 2.66 -3.04 19.06
C ASP A 66 1.72 -1.90 19.48
N GLU A 67 2.27 -0.85 20.06
CA GLU A 67 1.54 0.34 20.47
C GLU A 67 2.01 1.56 19.68
N ARG A 68 1.08 2.31 19.11
CA ARG A 68 1.36 3.55 18.39
C ARG A 68 0.48 4.66 18.92
N GLU A 69 1.10 5.73 19.41
CA GLU A 69 0.43 6.91 19.91
C GLU A 69 1.00 8.16 19.23
N HIS A 70 0.09 8.97 18.69
CA HIS A 70 0.38 10.22 18.02
C HIS A 70 -0.57 11.31 18.50
N ALA A 71 -0.01 12.45 18.88
CA ALA A 71 -0.75 13.65 19.19
C ALA A 71 -0.15 14.85 18.45
N GLU A 72 -0.97 15.66 17.79
CA GLU A 72 -0.53 16.86 17.10
C GLU A 72 -1.54 17.99 17.30
N ALA A 73 -1.05 19.17 17.62
CA ALA A 73 -1.82 20.40 17.57
C ALA A 73 -1.15 21.36 16.59
N SER A 74 -1.93 21.90 15.66
CA SER A 74 -1.46 22.84 14.65
C SER A 74 -2.33 24.10 14.61
N VAL A 75 -1.71 25.22 14.26
CA VAL A 75 -2.36 26.50 14.04
C VAL A 75 -1.82 27.15 12.77
N ARG A 76 -2.72 27.70 11.96
CA ARG A 76 -2.44 28.51 10.77
C ARG A 76 -3.09 29.86 10.95
N GLN A 77 -2.29 30.91 11.10
CA GLN A 77 -2.76 32.28 11.22
C GLN A 77 -2.42 33.05 9.95
N GLY A 78 -3.40 33.33 9.10
CA GLY A 78 -3.19 34.22 7.98
C GLY A 78 -2.84 35.63 8.48
N ILE A 79 -1.76 36.18 7.95
CA ILE A 79 -1.34 37.57 8.17
C ILE A 79 -1.83 38.45 7.02
N SER A 80 -1.84 37.90 5.81
CA SER A 80 -2.34 38.55 4.60
C SER A 80 -3.14 37.54 3.75
N ARG A 81 -3.52 37.94 2.53
CA ARG A 81 -4.21 37.05 1.59
C ARG A 81 -3.31 35.93 1.06
N GLU A 82 -2.00 36.16 1.05
CA GLU A 82 -1.01 35.27 0.46
C GLU A 82 -0.12 34.61 1.52
N TRP A 83 -0.06 35.15 2.74
CA TRP A 83 0.88 34.71 3.76
C TRP A 83 0.18 34.29 5.05
N ALA A 84 0.63 33.19 5.62
CA ALA A 84 0.21 32.70 6.92
C ALA A 84 1.41 32.32 7.79
N LEU A 85 1.29 32.55 9.11
CA LEU A 85 2.15 31.94 10.11
C LEU A 85 1.62 30.56 10.43
N LEU A 86 2.55 29.62 10.61
CA LEU A 86 2.27 28.24 10.95
C LEU A 86 2.92 27.92 12.29
N GLY A 87 2.22 27.15 13.12
CA GLY A 87 2.74 26.61 14.37
C GLY A 87 2.24 25.20 14.57
N ARG A 88 3.12 24.29 14.97
CA ARG A 88 2.81 22.89 15.22
C ARG A 88 3.58 22.39 16.43
N VAL A 89 2.91 21.61 17.26
CA VAL A 89 3.49 20.84 18.35
C VAL A 89 2.93 19.43 18.29
N GLY A 90 3.75 18.44 18.60
CA GLY A 90 3.28 17.06 18.65
C GLY A 90 4.14 16.16 19.51
N LEU A 91 3.62 14.96 19.73
CA LEU A 91 4.19 13.86 20.47
C LEU A 91 4.06 12.61 19.61
N GLU A 92 5.15 11.86 19.53
CA GLU A 92 5.17 10.50 19.00
C GLU A 92 5.61 9.56 20.13
N ASN A 93 4.82 8.52 20.39
CA ASN A 93 5.14 7.49 21.35
C ASN A 93 4.77 6.12 20.76
N ASN A 94 5.76 5.39 20.30
CA ASN A 94 5.58 4.11 19.61
C ASN A 94 6.43 3.04 20.27
N SER A 95 5.85 1.89 20.51
CA SER A 95 6.53 0.68 20.96
C SER A 95 6.19 -0.43 19.96
N THR A 96 7.21 -1.14 19.48
CA THR A 96 7.05 -2.21 18.51
C THR A 96 7.87 -3.39 18.99
N HIS A 97 7.33 -4.59 18.85
CA HIS A 97 7.94 -5.81 19.36
C HIS A 97 9.35 -6.10 18.79
N ASP A 98 9.64 -5.65 17.56
CA ASP A 98 10.93 -5.88 16.90
C ASP A 98 11.89 -4.69 16.92
N ILE A 99 11.40 -3.50 17.27
CA ILE A 99 12.22 -2.28 17.34
C ILE A 99 12.39 -1.95 18.81
N SER A 100 13.62 -1.94 19.31
CA SER A 100 13.83 -1.62 20.72
C SER A 100 13.30 -0.22 21.05
N GLU A 101 12.79 -0.01 22.27
CA GLU A 101 12.29 1.31 22.73
C GLU A 101 13.37 2.42 22.63
N GLN A 102 14.64 2.04 22.48
CA GLN A 102 15.78 2.95 22.32
C GLN A 102 15.99 3.37 20.86
N GLU A 103 15.51 2.59 19.89
CA GLU A 103 15.54 2.86 18.44
C GLU A 103 14.27 3.59 17.97
N ALA A 104 13.12 3.30 18.58
CA ALA A 104 11.92 4.11 18.42
C ALA A 104 12.18 5.50 19.03
N ALA A 105 12.55 6.48 18.21
CA ALA A 105 12.87 7.83 18.65
C ALA A 105 11.60 8.57 19.15
N ASN A 106 11.13 8.23 20.34
CA ASN A 106 9.92 8.79 20.90
C ASN A 106 10.17 10.19 21.49
N GLY A 107 9.12 10.99 21.51
CA GLY A 107 9.11 12.25 22.24
C GLY A 107 8.40 13.38 21.51
N ASN A 108 8.61 14.58 22.06
CA ASN A 108 7.96 15.79 21.61
C ASN A 108 8.73 16.45 20.47
N TYR A 109 8.01 17.06 19.55
CA TYR A 109 8.53 17.94 18.52
C TYR A 109 7.71 19.22 18.43
N TRP A 110 8.32 20.26 17.88
CA TRP A 110 7.63 21.50 17.56
C TRP A 110 8.24 22.12 16.32
N SER A 111 7.42 22.80 15.54
CA SER A 111 7.85 23.57 14.37
C SER A 111 7.05 24.84 14.19
N GLY A 112 7.74 25.87 13.74
CA GLY A 112 7.14 27.11 13.25
C GLY A 112 7.34 27.20 11.75
N GLY A 113 6.49 27.94 11.06
CA GLY A 113 6.56 27.98 9.61
C GLY A 113 5.87 29.15 8.95
N LEU A 114 6.00 29.19 7.63
CA LEU A 114 5.32 30.15 6.76
C LEU A 114 4.55 29.38 5.69
N GLY A 115 3.29 29.76 5.51
CA GLY A 115 2.48 29.36 4.37
C GLY A 115 2.42 30.49 3.36
N TRP A 116 2.74 30.20 2.11
CA TRP A 116 2.66 31.11 0.98
C TRP A 116 1.65 30.57 -0.03
N THR A 117 0.61 31.34 -0.34
CA THR A 117 -0.48 30.98 -1.24
C THR A 117 -0.77 32.16 -2.16
N PRO A 118 0.09 32.43 -3.16
CA PRO A 118 -0.03 33.60 -4.03
C PRO A 118 -1.29 33.54 -4.91
N SER A 119 -1.83 32.34 -5.13
CA SER A 119 -3.04 32.13 -5.92
C SER A 119 -3.73 30.84 -5.50
N ARG A 120 -4.92 30.57 -6.06
CA ARG A 120 -5.61 29.28 -5.90
C ARG A 120 -4.88 28.08 -6.54
N VAL A 121 -3.86 28.34 -7.35
CA VAL A 121 -3.15 27.32 -8.14
C VAL A 121 -1.89 26.82 -7.44
N VAL A 122 -1.24 27.64 -6.62
CA VAL A 122 0.03 27.30 -5.96
C VAL A 122 -0.08 27.62 -4.49
N GLY A 123 0.31 26.68 -3.64
CA GLY A 123 0.53 26.87 -2.21
C GLY A 123 1.83 26.19 -1.80
N LEU A 124 2.58 26.82 -0.91
CA LEU A 124 3.81 26.29 -0.33
C LEU A 124 3.77 26.50 1.18
N ASP A 125 3.88 25.42 1.95
CA ASP A 125 4.01 25.50 3.40
C ASP A 125 5.41 25.01 3.79
N ALA A 126 6.16 25.85 4.50
CA ALA A 126 7.50 25.54 4.98
C ALA A 126 7.53 25.56 6.50
N TRP A 127 8.00 24.48 7.10
CA TRP A 127 8.06 24.24 8.54
C TRP A 127 9.50 23.99 8.97
N TYR A 128 9.89 24.58 10.09
CA TYR A 128 11.19 24.40 10.69
C TYR A 128 11.11 24.46 12.21
N GLY A 129 11.70 23.48 12.88
CA GLY A 129 11.82 23.51 14.32
C GLY A 129 12.63 22.37 14.89
N SER A 130 12.45 22.13 16.18
CA SER A 130 13.17 21.08 16.89
C SER A 130 12.60 19.72 16.52
N ARG A 131 13.43 18.89 15.89
CA ARG A 131 13.12 17.50 15.50
C ARG A 131 12.03 17.36 14.44
N ASP A 132 11.63 18.45 13.77
CA ASP A 132 10.61 18.45 12.73
C ASP A 132 10.87 19.57 11.70
N LYS A 133 11.02 19.18 10.44
CA LYS A 133 11.10 20.08 9.29
C LYS A 133 10.22 19.50 8.20
N GLU A 134 9.51 20.36 7.48
CA GLU A 134 8.61 19.91 6.41
C GLU A 134 8.47 20.98 5.34
N LEU A 135 8.39 20.55 4.09
CA LEU A 135 8.08 21.41 2.96
C LEU A 135 6.95 20.76 2.17
N THR A 136 5.84 21.46 2.01
CA THR A 136 4.66 20.95 1.31
C THR A 136 4.27 21.88 0.18
N LEU A 137 4.37 21.38 -1.05
CA LEU A 137 3.95 22.03 -2.28
C LEU A 137 2.57 21.52 -2.69
N ASN A 138 1.65 22.44 -2.86
CA ASN A 138 0.31 22.21 -3.40
C ASN A 138 0.22 22.91 -4.77
N TRP A 139 0.02 22.15 -5.84
CA TRP A 139 -0.10 22.69 -7.19
C TRP A 139 -1.36 22.17 -7.89
N ASN A 140 -2.29 23.08 -8.16
CA ASN A 140 -3.61 22.81 -8.74
C ASN A 140 -3.85 23.72 -9.97
N PRO A 141 -3.15 23.49 -11.11
CA PRO A 141 -3.22 24.38 -12.27
C PRO A 141 -4.59 24.39 -12.96
N SER A 142 -5.40 23.35 -12.76
CA SER A 142 -6.77 23.25 -13.27
C SER A 142 -7.61 22.36 -12.37
N GLU A 143 -8.93 22.38 -12.54
CA GLU A 143 -9.84 21.42 -11.86
C GLU A 143 -9.55 19.95 -12.21
N ARG A 144 -8.79 19.73 -13.28
CA ARG A 144 -8.41 18.41 -13.78
C ARG A 144 -7.06 17.93 -13.26
N THR A 145 -6.25 18.80 -12.65
CA THR A 145 -4.87 18.47 -12.27
C THR A 145 -4.60 18.92 -10.85
N SER A 146 -4.19 17.99 -10.00
CA SER A 146 -3.75 18.25 -8.63
C SER A 146 -2.43 17.53 -8.37
N LEU A 147 -1.50 18.23 -7.73
CA LEU A 147 -0.23 17.71 -7.27
C LEU A 147 -0.02 18.17 -5.82
N VAL A 148 0.23 17.22 -4.93
CA VAL A 148 0.71 17.45 -3.58
C VAL A 148 2.05 16.74 -3.46
N LEU A 149 3.10 17.50 -3.16
CA LEU A 149 4.44 16.97 -2.89
C LEU A 149 4.84 17.45 -1.51
N SER A 150 5.12 16.53 -0.59
CA SER A 150 5.67 16.86 0.71
C SER A 150 7.01 16.17 0.94
N TRP A 151 7.93 16.91 1.53
CA TRP A 151 9.17 16.41 2.08
C TRP A 151 9.15 16.68 3.57
N ARG A 152 9.54 15.69 4.38
CA ARG A 152 9.58 15.82 5.83
C ARG A 152 10.88 15.24 6.35
N ASP A 153 11.51 15.91 7.30
CA ASP A 153 12.65 15.41 8.07
C ASP A 153 12.27 15.50 9.55
N ARG A 154 11.95 14.35 10.16
CA ARG A 154 11.49 14.27 11.55
C ARG A 154 12.38 13.31 12.33
N ALA A 155 12.90 13.75 13.46
CA ALA A 155 13.77 12.93 14.30
C ALA A 155 13.01 12.13 15.36
N VAL A 156 11.67 12.07 15.26
CA VAL A 156 10.80 11.34 16.20
C VAL A 156 9.68 10.59 15.47
N GLY A 157 9.20 9.51 16.08
CA GLY A 157 8.19 8.61 15.51
C GLY A 157 8.80 7.40 14.81
N LEU A 158 7.96 6.58 14.17
CA LEU A 158 8.40 5.36 13.49
C LEU A 158 9.19 5.64 12.20
N VAL A 159 8.75 6.62 11.40
CA VAL A 159 9.48 7.08 10.21
C VAL A 159 10.39 8.24 10.61
N THR A 160 11.61 7.93 11.03
CA THR A 160 12.62 8.95 11.34
C THR A 160 13.45 9.34 10.11
N GLY A 161 13.96 10.57 10.12
CA GLY A 161 14.78 11.12 9.04
C GLY A 161 13.97 11.65 7.85
N PRO A 162 14.63 11.84 6.70
CA PRO A 162 14.02 12.39 5.49
C PRO A 162 13.06 11.40 4.83
N SER A 163 11.82 11.81 4.62
CA SER A 163 10.79 11.07 3.88
C SER A 163 10.04 11.96 2.89
N TRP A 164 9.47 11.34 1.87
CA TRP A 164 8.73 12.03 0.81
C TRP A 164 7.32 11.45 0.65
N ASN A 165 6.37 12.31 0.29
CA ASN A 165 5.06 11.88 -0.17
C ASN A 165 4.67 12.64 -1.44
N LEU A 166 4.08 11.94 -2.40
CA LEU A 166 3.57 12.47 -3.66
C LEU A 166 2.13 11.99 -3.85
N ASP A 167 1.20 12.88 -4.13
CA ASP A 167 -0.11 12.55 -4.71
C ASP A 167 -0.34 13.44 -5.93
N PHE A 168 -0.34 12.82 -7.10
CA PHE A 168 -0.62 13.45 -8.38
C PHE A 168 -1.88 12.83 -8.98
N ARG A 169 -2.78 13.69 -9.48
CA ARG A 169 -3.98 13.29 -10.19
C ARG A 169 -4.17 14.17 -11.40
N HIS A 170 -4.45 13.56 -12.54
CA HIS A 170 -4.73 14.27 -13.78
C HIS A 170 -5.86 13.61 -14.57
N ARG A 171 -6.88 14.38 -14.94
CA ARG A 171 -8.04 13.92 -15.70
C ARG A 171 -8.10 14.57 -17.08
N THR A 172 -8.28 13.76 -18.12
CA THR A 172 -8.58 14.22 -19.48
C THR A 172 -10.05 13.93 -19.82
N ALA A 173 -10.44 14.06 -21.09
CA ALA A 173 -11.80 13.70 -21.52
C ALA A 173 -12.08 12.18 -21.45
N TYR A 174 -11.04 11.36 -21.53
CA TYR A 174 -11.15 9.90 -21.65
C TYR A 174 -10.19 9.15 -20.75
N SER A 175 -9.39 9.83 -19.95
CA SER A 175 -8.40 9.18 -19.09
C SER A 175 -8.28 9.81 -17.72
N ASP A 176 -8.08 8.99 -16.71
CA ASP A 176 -7.67 9.37 -15.37
C ASP A 176 -6.26 8.83 -15.11
N TRP A 177 -5.39 9.69 -14.60
CA TRP A 177 -4.01 9.38 -14.25
C TRP A 177 -3.81 9.65 -12.76
N THR A 178 -3.14 8.73 -12.08
CA THR A 178 -2.78 8.86 -10.68
C THR A 178 -1.33 8.46 -10.49
N ALA A 179 -0.51 9.28 -9.85
CA ALA A 179 0.81 8.86 -9.39
C ALA A 179 0.91 9.10 -7.88
N ARG A 180 1.39 8.10 -7.15
CA ARG A 180 1.54 8.18 -5.70
C ARG A 180 2.90 7.66 -5.27
N TYR A 181 3.55 8.37 -4.36
CA TYR A 181 4.74 7.93 -3.66
C TYR A 181 4.50 8.08 -2.16
N SER A 182 4.85 7.07 -1.38
CA SER A 182 4.73 7.10 0.08
C SER A 182 5.86 6.32 0.73
N GLU A 183 6.29 6.79 1.89
CA GLU A 183 7.21 6.10 2.79
C GLU A 183 6.56 5.89 4.16
N GLU A 184 6.54 4.66 4.64
CA GLU A 184 5.88 4.30 5.89
C GLU A 184 6.56 3.13 6.59
N VAL A 185 6.49 3.07 7.92
CA VAL A 185 6.86 1.88 8.69
C VAL A 185 5.60 1.08 9.01
N THR A 186 5.55 -0.16 8.54
CA THR A 186 4.40 -1.07 8.67
C THR A 186 4.90 -2.53 8.78
N ASN A 187 4.01 -3.43 9.17
CA ASN A 187 4.20 -4.87 9.13
C ASN A 187 3.32 -5.50 8.02
N SER A 188 3.42 -6.82 7.84
CA SER A 188 2.66 -7.57 6.83
C SER A 188 1.15 -7.45 7.04
N GLN A 189 0.69 -7.46 8.29
CA GLN A 189 -0.72 -7.32 8.68
C GLN A 189 -1.26 -5.95 8.30
N GLY A 190 -0.50 -4.88 8.56
CA GLY A 190 -0.84 -3.51 8.21
C GLY A 190 -0.99 -3.28 6.70
N VAL A 191 -0.13 -3.91 5.88
CA VAL A 191 -0.28 -3.90 4.42
C VAL A 191 -1.53 -4.67 4.00
N ALA A 192 -1.78 -5.84 4.58
CA ALA A 192 -2.94 -6.66 4.25
C ALA A 192 -4.27 -5.93 4.50
N ARG A 193 -4.37 -5.24 5.64
CA ARG A 193 -5.53 -4.39 5.99
C ARG A 193 -5.83 -3.31 4.97
N ARG A 194 -4.78 -2.60 4.52
CA ARG A 194 -4.95 -1.39 3.70
C ARG A 194 -5.12 -1.69 2.23
N ASP A 195 -4.28 -2.57 1.72
CA ASP A 195 -4.16 -2.72 0.27
C ASP A 195 -5.14 -3.75 -0.28
N SER A 196 -5.78 -4.59 0.55
CA SER A 196 -6.72 -5.65 0.12
C SER A 196 -6.15 -6.57 -0.99
N ASN A 197 -4.84 -6.47 -1.29
CA ASN A 197 -4.15 -7.14 -2.39
C ASN A 197 -3.99 -8.65 -2.15
N PHE A 198 -4.39 -9.13 -0.97
CA PHE A 198 -4.39 -10.54 -0.60
C PHE A 198 -5.77 -11.20 -0.72
N LEU A 199 -6.79 -10.49 -1.24
CA LEU A 199 -8.10 -11.09 -1.50
C LEU A 199 -8.06 -11.96 -2.75
N SER A 200 -7.66 -13.20 -2.55
CA SER A 200 -7.95 -14.30 -3.45
C SER A 200 -9.41 -14.72 -3.18
N PHE A 201 -10.34 -14.56 -4.13
CA PHE A 201 -11.72 -15.02 -3.91
C PHE A 201 -11.75 -16.53 -4.05
N VAL A 202 -11.80 -17.25 -2.94
CA VAL A 202 -12.01 -18.70 -2.97
C VAL A 202 -13.50 -18.96 -3.16
N ASN A 203 -13.87 -19.70 -4.21
CA ASN A 203 -15.23 -20.18 -4.37
C ASN A 203 -15.58 -21.09 -3.17
N PRO A 204 -16.59 -20.74 -2.34
CA PRO A 204 -16.89 -21.46 -1.11
C PRO A 204 -17.41 -22.90 -1.34
N GLN A 205 -17.74 -23.27 -2.58
CA GLN A 205 -18.24 -24.60 -2.93
C GLN A 205 -17.17 -25.49 -3.56
N THR A 206 -16.15 -24.92 -4.22
CA THR A 206 -15.13 -25.67 -4.95
C THR A 206 -13.71 -25.48 -4.42
N GLY A 207 -13.47 -24.48 -3.56
CA GLY A 207 -12.13 -24.15 -3.07
C GLY A 207 -11.23 -23.48 -4.11
N GLU A 208 -11.76 -23.12 -5.29
CA GLU A 208 -10.97 -22.54 -6.39
C GLU A 208 -10.85 -21.02 -6.26
N VAL A 209 -9.64 -20.49 -6.45
CA VAL A 209 -9.41 -19.04 -6.44
C VAL A 209 -9.86 -18.39 -7.76
N VAL A 210 -10.91 -17.58 -7.68
CA VAL A 210 -11.47 -16.75 -8.74
C VAL A 210 -10.83 -15.36 -8.70
N TYR A 211 -10.33 -14.89 -9.83
CA TYR A 211 -9.63 -13.61 -9.95
C TYR A 211 -10.40 -12.58 -10.78
N PHE A 212 -11.70 -12.78 -11.00
CA PHE A 212 -12.58 -11.96 -11.83
C PHE A 212 -13.79 -11.48 -11.02
N ASP A 213 -14.03 -10.17 -11.00
CA ASP A 213 -15.29 -9.61 -10.49
C ASP A 213 -16.31 -9.54 -11.64
N PRO A 214 -17.38 -10.36 -11.64
CA PRO A 214 -18.40 -10.36 -12.69
C PRO A 214 -19.28 -9.10 -12.74
N ALA A 215 -19.33 -8.30 -11.67
CA ALA A 215 -20.10 -7.06 -11.65
C ALA A 215 -19.35 -5.89 -12.30
N THR A 216 -18.04 -5.84 -12.17
CA THR A 216 -17.19 -4.76 -12.72
C THR A 216 -16.40 -5.18 -13.96
N GLY A 217 -16.23 -6.49 -14.17
CA GLY A 217 -15.36 -7.09 -15.18
C GLY A 217 -13.88 -6.74 -14.98
N ARG A 218 -13.49 -6.52 -13.72
CA ARG A 218 -12.12 -6.21 -13.33
C ARG A 218 -11.44 -7.49 -12.87
N LEU A 219 -10.21 -7.69 -13.33
CA LEU A 219 -9.35 -8.74 -12.81
C LEU A 219 -8.67 -8.25 -11.53
N LEU A 220 -8.55 -9.13 -10.56
CA LEU A 220 -7.84 -8.86 -9.32
C LEU A 220 -6.35 -9.14 -9.53
N PRO A 221 -5.47 -8.25 -9.03
CA PRO A 221 -4.03 -8.44 -9.13
C PRO A 221 -3.63 -9.74 -8.43
N ALA A 222 -2.62 -10.42 -8.98
CA ALA A 222 -1.96 -11.51 -8.27
C ALA A 222 -1.31 -10.92 -7.01
N SER A 223 -1.40 -11.65 -5.90
CA SER A 223 -0.86 -11.26 -4.60
C SER A 223 0.65 -10.98 -4.71
N SER A 224 1.08 -9.87 -4.11
CA SER A 224 2.50 -9.52 -4.03
C SER A 224 3.26 -10.61 -3.26
N ALA A 225 4.24 -11.24 -3.92
CA ALA A 225 5.04 -12.36 -3.43
C ALA A 225 6.13 -11.95 -2.41
N PHE A 226 5.83 -10.98 -1.54
CA PHE A 226 6.70 -10.64 -0.44
C PHE A 226 6.63 -11.70 0.65
N SER A 227 7.71 -11.87 1.41
CA SER A 227 7.70 -12.82 2.52
C SER A 227 6.76 -12.33 3.63
N LEU A 228 5.92 -13.25 4.14
CA LEU A 228 4.99 -12.98 5.22
C LEU A 228 5.68 -13.27 6.55
N ASN A 229 6.11 -12.21 7.23
CA ASN A 229 6.65 -12.24 8.59
C ASN A 229 5.98 -11.18 9.47
N ASN A 230 6.14 -11.29 10.78
CA ASN A 230 5.63 -10.32 11.75
C ASN A 230 6.49 -9.05 11.86
N GLU A 231 7.65 -9.07 11.21
CA GLU A 231 8.63 -8.01 11.33
C GLU A 231 8.14 -6.67 10.77
N SER A 232 8.41 -5.60 11.50
CA SER A 232 8.21 -4.24 10.98
C SER A 232 9.25 -3.87 9.92
N PHE A 233 8.80 -3.19 8.87
CA PHE A 233 9.65 -2.74 7.76
C PHE A 233 9.31 -1.32 7.30
N LEU A 234 10.35 -0.59 6.89
CA LEU A 234 10.22 0.65 6.12
C LEU A 234 9.85 0.31 4.68
N ARG A 235 8.63 0.68 4.31
CA ARG A 235 8.06 0.51 2.97
C ARG A 235 8.16 1.81 2.19
N LYS A 236 8.78 1.76 1.01
CA LYS A 236 8.81 2.85 0.02
C LYS A 236 8.09 2.39 -1.23
N ARG A 237 6.93 2.97 -1.53
CA ARG A 237 6.11 2.56 -2.67
C ARG A 237 5.82 3.71 -3.61
N PHE A 238 6.14 3.50 -4.89
CA PHE A 238 5.65 4.30 -6.00
C PHE A 238 4.56 3.52 -6.75
N SER A 239 3.49 4.19 -7.17
CA SER A 239 2.48 3.64 -8.08
C SER A 239 2.04 4.67 -9.12
N LEU A 240 1.88 4.24 -10.36
CA LEU A 240 1.39 5.01 -11.49
C LEU A 240 0.21 4.26 -12.12
N GLY A 241 -0.98 4.77 -11.88
CA GLY A 241 -2.23 4.26 -12.43
C GLY A 241 -2.71 5.09 -13.62
N ASN A 242 -3.26 4.41 -14.62
CA ASN A 242 -4.02 4.98 -15.71
C ASN A 242 -5.32 4.20 -15.90
N SER A 243 -6.43 4.91 -16.06
CA SER A 243 -7.67 4.35 -16.58
C SER A 243 -8.07 5.17 -17.80
N TYR A 244 -8.31 4.51 -18.93
CA TYR A 244 -8.76 5.13 -20.16
C TYR A 244 -10.07 4.48 -20.61
N GLN A 245 -11.10 5.29 -20.88
CA GLN A 245 -12.38 4.82 -21.36
C GLN A 245 -12.85 5.66 -22.54
N ARG A 246 -13.08 4.98 -23.68
CA ARG A 246 -13.66 5.62 -24.86
C ARG A 246 -14.52 4.62 -25.63
N GLY A 247 -15.79 4.96 -25.82
CA GLY A 247 -16.74 4.11 -26.53
C GLY A 247 -16.89 2.75 -25.84
N HIS A 248 -16.58 1.69 -26.56
CA HIS A 248 -16.68 0.31 -26.08
C HIS A 248 -15.38 -0.24 -25.47
N SER A 249 -14.31 0.58 -25.40
CA SER A 249 -13.00 0.16 -24.92
C SER A 249 -12.67 0.83 -23.59
N GLN A 250 -12.27 0.00 -22.63
CA GLN A 250 -11.75 0.41 -21.34
C GLN A 250 -10.37 -0.23 -21.14
N PHE A 251 -9.37 0.60 -20.91
CA PHE A 251 -8.00 0.20 -20.62
C PHE A 251 -7.65 0.64 -19.21
N ASN A 252 -7.04 -0.24 -18.41
CA ASN A 252 -6.50 0.11 -17.12
C ASN A 252 -5.06 -0.39 -17.04
N SER A 253 -4.15 0.45 -16.58
CA SER A 253 -2.78 0.04 -16.28
C SER A 253 -2.34 0.58 -14.93
N ASN A 254 -1.54 -0.20 -14.22
CA ASN A 254 -0.90 0.18 -12.98
C ASN A 254 0.55 -0.29 -13.03
N VAL A 255 1.48 0.62 -12.79
CA VAL A 255 2.90 0.28 -12.64
C VAL A 255 3.28 0.64 -11.22
N PHE A 256 3.94 -0.27 -10.51
CA PHE A 256 4.35 -0.03 -9.14
C PHE A 256 5.77 -0.49 -8.89
N HIS A 257 6.44 0.21 -7.99
CA HIS A 257 7.74 -0.19 -7.46
C HIS A 257 7.66 -0.06 -5.94
N GLU A 258 7.94 -1.13 -5.23
CA GLU A 258 7.91 -1.20 -3.78
C GLU A 258 9.23 -1.75 -3.26
N SER A 259 9.81 -1.09 -2.26
CA SER A 259 10.95 -1.62 -1.52
C SER A 259 10.60 -1.67 -0.04
N ARG A 260 10.97 -2.76 0.62
CA ARG A 260 10.80 -3.01 2.04
C ARG A 260 12.18 -3.22 2.65
N GLU A 261 12.48 -2.47 3.69
CA GLU A 261 13.69 -2.60 4.48
C GLU A 261 13.27 -2.99 5.89
N TYR A 262 13.62 -4.20 6.30
CA TYR A 262 13.20 -4.81 7.56
C TYR A 262 14.03 -4.27 8.73
N GLU A 263 13.36 -3.80 9.79
CA GLU A 263 14.00 -3.00 10.84
C GLU A 263 14.90 -3.83 11.78
N ALA A 264 14.55 -5.09 12.06
CA ALA A 264 15.32 -5.95 12.98
C ALA A 264 16.36 -6.82 12.26
N SER A 265 16.04 -7.32 11.06
CA SER A 265 16.90 -8.18 10.26
C SER A 265 17.80 -7.41 9.29
N GLY A 266 17.47 -6.14 8.99
CA GLY A 266 18.14 -5.32 7.97
C GLY A 266 17.94 -5.81 6.54
N ARG A 267 17.11 -6.85 6.35
CA ARG A 267 16.86 -7.48 5.07
C ARG A 267 16.14 -6.50 4.14
N LYS A 268 16.45 -6.58 2.84
CA LYS A 268 15.81 -5.74 1.84
C LYS A 268 15.07 -6.59 0.81
N GLU A 269 13.80 -6.31 0.62
CA GLU A 269 12.98 -6.87 -0.46
C GLU A 269 12.54 -5.77 -1.40
N THR A 270 12.53 -6.04 -2.71
CA THR A 270 12.10 -5.09 -3.73
C THR A 270 11.16 -5.80 -4.69
N SER A 271 10.02 -5.19 -5.01
CA SER A 271 9.09 -5.63 -6.04
C SER A 271 8.89 -4.53 -7.08
N LEU A 272 8.93 -4.91 -8.35
CA LEU A 272 8.57 -4.07 -9.49
C LEU A 272 7.49 -4.79 -10.28
N GLY A 273 6.35 -4.16 -10.49
CA GLY A 273 5.24 -4.79 -11.19
C GLY A 273 4.51 -3.88 -12.16
N LEU A 274 3.84 -4.52 -13.10
CA LEU A 274 2.97 -3.94 -14.10
C LEU A 274 1.70 -4.77 -14.22
N ASP A 275 0.57 -4.11 -14.02
CA ASP A 275 -0.76 -4.62 -14.32
C ASP A 275 -1.28 -3.86 -15.53
N ALA A 276 -1.75 -4.56 -16.55
CA ALA A 276 -2.45 -3.98 -17.67
C ALA A 276 -3.67 -4.83 -18.01
N SER A 277 -4.79 -4.17 -18.26
CA SER A 277 -6.03 -4.82 -18.69
C SER A 277 -6.72 -4.01 -19.76
N TRP A 278 -7.28 -4.69 -20.74
CA TRP A 278 -8.08 -4.12 -21.79
C TRP A 278 -9.39 -4.88 -21.88
N SER A 279 -10.47 -4.18 -21.63
CA SER A 279 -11.83 -4.64 -21.79
C SER A 279 -12.44 -4.01 -23.03
N TRP A 280 -13.00 -4.83 -23.92
CA TRP A 280 -13.67 -4.38 -25.12
C TRP A 280 -15.06 -5.01 -25.28
N GLN A 281 -16.09 -4.18 -25.26
CA GLN A 281 -17.46 -4.58 -25.56
C GLN A 281 -17.70 -4.55 -27.07
N PHE A 282 -17.23 -5.55 -27.79
CA PHE A 282 -17.37 -5.58 -29.26
C PHE A 282 -18.80 -5.86 -29.74
N ALA A 283 -19.68 -6.40 -28.87
CA ALA A 283 -21.10 -6.58 -29.15
C ALA A 283 -21.95 -6.18 -27.92
N PRO A 284 -23.24 -5.82 -28.08
CA PRO A 284 -24.08 -5.36 -26.96
C PRO A 284 -24.12 -6.31 -25.76
N ARG A 285 -23.98 -7.62 -26.02
CA ARG A 285 -24.02 -8.69 -25.02
C ARG A 285 -22.71 -9.46 -24.89
N THR A 286 -21.63 -9.03 -25.56
CA THR A 286 -20.35 -9.74 -25.52
C THR A 286 -19.21 -8.79 -25.20
N ARG A 287 -18.39 -9.18 -24.22
CA ARG A 287 -17.22 -8.44 -23.78
C ARG A 287 -16.01 -9.37 -23.83
N SER A 288 -14.92 -8.85 -24.37
CA SER A 288 -13.61 -9.48 -24.27
C SER A 288 -12.77 -8.75 -23.25
N VAL A 289 -11.97 -9.50 -22.49
CA VAL A 289 -11.00 -8.97 -21.54
C VAL A 289 -9.65 -9.60 -21.87
N LEU A 290 -8.64 -8.76 -22.00
CA LEU A 290 -7.24 -9.16 -22.10
C LEU A 290 -6.52 -8.55 -20.90
N ALA A 291 -5.67 -9.31 -20.23
CA ALA A 291 -4.84 -8.76 -19.18
C ALA A 291 -3.48 -9.41 -19.08
N VAL A 292 -2.53 -8.62 -18.59
CA VAL A 292 -1.16 -9.01 -18.34
C VAL A 292 -0.82 -8.47 -16.96
N ASN A 293 -0.31 -9.34 -16.11
CA ASN A 293 0.32 -8.98 -14.85
C ASN A 293 1.75 -9.51 -14.92
N TRP A 294 2.71 -8.63 -14.66
CA TRP A 294 4.11 -8.98 -14.55
C TRP A 294 4.63 -8.42 -13.24
N GLU A 295 5.37 -9.21 -12.49
CA GLU A 295 5.98 -8.80 -11.24
C GLU A 295 7.36 -9.45 -11.11
N ARG A 296 8.37 -8.66 -10.75
CA ARG A 296 9.70 -9.11 -10.37
C ARG A 296 9.90 -8.82 -8.89
N VAL A 297 10.31 -9.83 -8.13
CA VAL A 297 10.66 -9.71 -6.72
C VAL A 297 12.13 -10.09 -6.52
N SER A 298 12.86 -9.26 -5.81
CA SER A 298 14.27 -9.45 -5.47
C SER A 298 14.45 -9.33 -3.96
N GLY A 299 15.20 -10.24 -3.35
CA GLY A 299 15.55 -10.20 -1.93
C GLY A 299 17.06 -10.24 -1.72
N ASP A 300 17.57 -9.32 -0.92
CA ASP A 300 18.95 -9.32 -0.44
C ASP A 300 18.99 -9.85 0.99
N ASP A 301 19.56 -11.03 1.20
CA ASP A 301 19.83 -11.57 2.53
C ASP A 301 21.08 -10.92 3.12
N SER A 302 20.91 -9.92 3.99
CA SER A 302 21.98 -9.41 4.83
C SER A 302 22.20 -10.33 6.03
N SER A 303 22.80 -11.51 5.82
CA SER A 303 23.15 -12.40 6.94
C SER A 303 24.29 -11.79 7.76
N SER A 304 23.98 -11.06 8.84
CA SER A 304 24.96 -10.65 9.85
C SER A 304 25.28 -11.83 10.78
N GLY A 305 25.97 -12.84 10.24
CA GLY A 305 26.46 -13.99 11.00
C GLY A 305 27.97 -13.94 11.15
N SER A 306 28.45 -13.53 12.33
CA SER A 306 29.84 -13.75 12.75
C SER A 306 30.08 -15.25 12.95
N GLY A 307 30.53 -15.92 11.88
CA GLY A 307 30.83 -17.35 11.86
C GLY A 307 31.95 -17.65 10.87
N SER A 308 33.02 -18.26 11.37
CA SER A 308 34.25 -18.55 10.63
C SER A 308 34.03 -19.51 9.46
N GLY A 309 34.44 -19.10 8.26
CA GLY A 309 34.93 -19.98 7.20
C GLY A 309 33.90 -20.84 6.44
N SER A 310 33.17 -20.24 5.51
CA SER A 310 32.86 -20.83 4.20
C SER A 310 32.31 -19.74 3.30
N ASP A 311 32.88 -19.56 2.11
CA ASP A 311 32.36 -18.67 1.07
C ASP A 311 30.97 -19.15 0.63
N SER A 312 29.92 -18.70 1.30
CA SER A 312 28.56 -18.75 0.77
C SER A 312 28.38 -17.52 -0.11
N THR A 313 28.56 -17.70 -1.42
CA THR A 313 28.03 -16.77 -2.43
C THR A 313 26.55 -16.52 -2.10
N GLY A 314 26.24 -15.33 -1.59
CA GLY A 314 24.87 -14.88 -1.36
C GLY A 314 24.13 -14.89 -2.70
N SER A 315 23.15 -15.78 -2.82
CA SER A 315 22.27 -15.86 -3.98
C SER A 315 21.12 -14.89 -3.76
N SER A 316 21.18 -13.69 -4.33
CA SER A 316 20.01 -12.84 -4.54
C SER A 316 19.04 -13.63 -5.44
N GLY A 317 18.03 -14.26 -4.84
CA GLY A 317 17.04 -15.03 -5.57
C GLY A 317 16.01 -14.09 -6.18
N ASP A 318 16.31 -13.56 -7.38
CA ASP A 318 15.30 -12.86 -8.17
C ASP A 318 14.22 -13.87 -8.60
N SER A 319 12.95 -13.49 -8.48
CA SER A 319 11.79 -14.26 -8.94
C SER A 319 10.94 -13.40 -9.85
N ASP A 320 10.73 -13.85 -11.07
CA ASP A 320 9.81 -13.26 -12.04
C ASP A 320 8.51 -14.04 -12.10
N TYR A 321 7.42 -13.30 -12.14
CA TYR A 321 6.06 -13.79 -12.33
C TYR A 321 5.45 -13.09 -13.55
N LEU A 322 4.94 -13.85 -14.50
CA LEU A 322 4.20 -13.33 -15.64
C LEU A 322 2.89 -14.11 -15.78
N THR A 323 1.77 -13.39 -15.72
CA THR A 323 0.43 -13.94 -15.91
C THR A 323 -0.25 -13.23 -17.07
N GLY A 324 -0.55 -13.97 -18.14
CA GLY A 324 -1.42 -13.53 -19.23
C GLY A 324 -2.82 -14.10 -19.07
N ARG A 325 -3.86 -13.29 -19.29
CA ARG A 325 -5.28 -13.72 -19.21
C ARG A 325 -6.07 -13.25 -20.41
N ILE A 326 -6.92 -14.13 -20.91
CA ILE A 326 -7.88 -13.86 -21.99
C ILE A 326 -9.25 -14.35 -21.54
N GLY A 327 -10.20 -13.44 -21.45
CA GLY A 327 -11.58 -13.69 -21.05
C GLY A 327 -12.57 -13.29 -22.14
N LEU A 328 -13.65 -14.07 -22.24
CA LEU A 328 -14.83 -13.74 -23.02
C LEU A 328 -16.06 -13.94 -22.14
N SER A 329 -16.83 -12.88 -21.93
CA SER A 329 -18.14 -12.96 -21.29
C SER A 329 -19.25 -12.66 -22.28
N HIS A 330 -20.32 -13.45 -22.20
CA HIS A 330 -21.50 -13.31 -23.02
C HIS A 330 -22.77 -13.40 -22.17
N GLN A 331 -23.66 -12.42 -22.34
CA GLN A 331 -24.97 -12.45 -21.72
C GLN A 331 -25.92 -13.32 -22.56
N LEU A 332 -26.19 -14.54 -22.07
CA LEU A 332 -27.06 -15.51 -22.73
C LEU A 332 -28.53 -15.09 -22.67
N SER A 333 -28.98 -14.58 -21.51
CA SER A 333 -30.33 -14.07 -21.28
C SER A 333 -30.31 -12.89 -20.29
N ALA A 334 -31.47 -12.35 -19.93
CA ALA A 334 -31.54 -11.32 -18.89
C ALA A 334 -30.99 -11.81 -17.53
N ASP A 335 -31.08 -13.12 -17.28
CA ASP A 335 -30.80 -13.74 -15.99
C ASP A 335 -29.67 -14.79 -16.06
N ALA A 336 -29.02 -14.95 -17.21
CA ALA A 336 -27.92 -15.89 -17.40
C ALA A 336 -26.73 -15.28 -18.15
N ASP A 337 -25.54 -15.48 -17.60
CA ASP A 337 -24.26 -15.09 -18.18
C ASP A 337 -23.31 -16.28 -18.26
N ALA A 338 -22.50 -16.30 -19.31
CA ALA A 338 -21.42 -17.27 -19.50
C ALA A 338 -20.08 -16.55 -19.60
N LEU A 339 -19.06 -17.13 -18.98
CA LEU A 339 -17.68 -16.67 -18.98
C LEU A 339 -16.76 -17.84 -19.36
N ILE A 340 -15.85 -17.56 -20.30
CA ILE A 340 -14.71 -18.42 -20.60
C ILE A 340 -13.46 -17.60 -20.34
N GLU A 341 -12.55 -18.10 -19.51
CA GLU A 341 -11.26 -17.49 -19.21
C GLU A 341 -10.15 -18.51 -19.45
N TYR A 342 -9.11 -18.08 -20.16
CA TYR A 342 -7.83 -18.79 -20.23
C TYR A 342 -6.77 -17.92 -19.57
N ALA A 343 -6.02 -18.52 -18.65
CA ALA A 343 -4.89 -17.90 -17.96
C ALA A 343 -3.64 -18.74 -18.18
N HIS A 344 -2.52 -18.08 -18.43
CA HIS A 344 -1.20 -18.67 -18.52
C HIS A 344 -0.28 -17.94 -17.56
N THR A 345 0.34 -18.68 -16.65
CA THR A 345 1.21 -18.15 -15.60
C THR A 345 2.56 -18.83 -15.70
N THR A 346 3.63 -18.05 -15.77
CA THR A 346 5.00 -18.54 -15.67
C THR A 346 5.69 -17.91 -14.48
N SER A 347 6.42 -18.73 -13.72
CA SER A 347 7.37 -18.28 -12.72
C SER A 347 8.71 -18.97 -12.94
N ASP A 348 9.79 -18.22 -12.83
CA ASP A 348 11.15 -18.77 -12.94
C ASP A 348 11.68 -19.35 -11.61
N GLY A 349 11.00 -19.10 -10.48
CA GLY A 349 11.33 -19.62 -9.16
C GLY A 349 12.73 -19.21 -8.71
N GLY A 350 12.84 -18.13 -7.93
CA GLY A 350 14.11 -17.71 -7.36
C GLY A 350 14.73 -18.79 -6.46
N SER A 351 16.02 -19.04 -6.61
CA SER A 351 16.81 -19.99 -5.80
C SER A 351 17.18 -19.47 -4.41
N GLY A 352 16.25 -18.80 -3.72
CA GLY A 352 16.40 -18.37 -2.33
C GLY A 352 16.16 -19.53 -1.38
N GLY A 353 17.20 -20.32 -1.10
CA GLY A 353 17.11 -21.46 -0.19
C GLY A 353 16.96 -21.02 1.26
N PHE A 354 15.78 -21.20 1.85
CA PHE A 354 15.63 -21.23 3.30
C PHE A 354 16.38 -22.46 3.84
N GLY A 355 17.46 -22.22 4.58
CA GLY A 355 18.10 -23.24 5.41
C GLY A 355 17.19 -23.64 6.57
N SER A 356 16.21 -24.51 6.32
CA SER A 356 15.55 -25.28 7.38
C SER A 356 15.75 -26.77 7.10
N SER A 357 16.37 -27.45 8.06
CA SER A 357 16.49 -28.91 8.08
C SER A 357 15.12 -29.53 8.40
N SER A 358 14.14 -29.33 7.53
CA SER A 358 12.85 -30.04 7.49
C SER A 358 12.01 -29.57 6.29
N GLY A 359 12.25 -30.14 5.11
CA GLY A 359 11.23 -30.39 4.09
C GLY A 359 10.39 -29.24 3.52
N GLY A 360 10.85 -27.97 3.52
CA GLY A 360 10.16 -26.85 2.86
C GLY A 360 10.65 -26.63 1.43
N SER A 361 9.74 -26.57 0.46
CA SER A 361 10.01 -26.48 -0.98
C SER A 361 10.78 -25.22 -1.37
N SER A 362 11.94 -25.38 -2.03
CA SER A 362 12.55 -24.34 -2.87
C SER A 362 11.51 -23.84 -3.88
N SER A 363 11.39 -22.54 -4.13
CA SER A 363 10.50 -22.04 -5.18
C SER A 363 10.95 -22.65 -6.52
N GLN A 364 10.17 -23.58 -7.06
CA GLN A 364 10.47 -24.23 -8.33
C GLN A 364 9.88 -23.37 -9.44
N SER A 365 10.63 -23.18 -10.53
CA SER A 365 10.06 -22.64 -11.76
C SER A 365 8.83 -23.47 -12.14
N TYR A 366 7.74 -22.79 -12.47
CA TYR A 366 6.52 -23.43 -12.91
C TYR A 366 5.90 -22.69 -14.10
N ASP A 367 5.25 -23.46 -14.95
CA ASP A 367 4.44 -23.01 -16.07
C ASP A 367 3.05 -23.63 -15.89
N GLU A 368 2.05 -22.80 -15.69
CA GLU A 368 0.67 -23.19 -15.43
C GLU A 368 -0.26 -22.64 -16.52
N ASN A 369 -1.14 -23.53 -17.00
CA ASN A 369 -2.19 -23.20 -17.94
C ASN A 369 -3.53 -23.53 -17.28
N ARG A 370 -4.40 -22.54 -17.13
CA ARG A 370 -5.72 -22.69 -16.53
C ARG A 370 -6.80 -22.26 -17.50
N LEU A 371 -7.82 -23.10 -17.65
CA LEU A 371 -9.04 -22.78 -18.39
C LEU A 371 -10.22 -22.85 -17.42
N THR A 372 -10.91 -21.74 -17.25
CA THR A 372 -12.09 -21.62 -16.39
C THR A 372 -13.32 -21.35 -17.24
N LEU A 373 -14.37 -22.13 -17.02
CA LEU A 373 -15.70 -21.93 -17.59
C LEU A 373 -16.66 -21.68 -16.43
N SER A 374 -17.42 -20.59 -16.50
CA SER A 374 -18.42 -20.27 -15.49
C SER A 374 -19.73 -19.87 -16.15
N ILE A 375 -20.84 -20.30 -15.56
CA ILE A 375 -22.18 -19.90 -15.95
C ILE A 375 -22.88 -19.44 -14.68
N ASN A 376 -23.28 -18.17 -14.64
CA ASN A 376 -24.06 -17.66 -13.52
C ASN A 376 -25.52 -17.50 -13.95
N MET A 377 -26.43 -17.84 -13.06
CA MET A 377 -27.87 -17.69 -13.25
C MET A 377 -28.48 -17.02 -12.03
N ARG A 378 -29.33 -16.02 -12.25
CA ARG A 378 -30.17 -15.41 -11.23
C ARG A 378 -31.53 -16.13 -11.22
N PHE A 379 -31.99 -16.52 -10.03
CA PHE A 379 -33.27 -17.19 -9.81
C PHE A 379 -34.25 -16.29 -9.08
#